data_AF-A0A9P0LBR6-F1
#
_entry.id   AF-A0A9P0LBR6-F1
#
_cell.length_a   1.000
_cell.length_b   1.000
_cell.length_c   1.000
_cell.angle_alpha   90.00
_cell.angle_beta   90.00
_cell.angle_gamma   90.00
#
_symmetry.space_group_name_H-M   'P 1'
#
loop_
_entity.id
_entity.type
_entity.pdbx_description
1 polymer ?
#
loop_
_entity_poly.entity_id
_entity_poly.type
_entity_poly.pdbx_seq_one_letter_code
_entity_poly.pdbx_strand_id
1 'polypeptide(L)'
;MRSKIFLTKPLSIVRRRGFNSKPWTTPTFPWCRLPYGPMALISTACDRNLTMGMNLASMSKIFRCSSNDDTVTIKAQDDADTVTFMFESKKQEKISDYEMKLMNLDQEHLGIPDTDFSCVIKMPAAEFARIVRDLSQFGESIVISCTKEGVKFSTSGDIGSANVKLAQTSNFEKEEEAVIIEMQEPVTLTFACQYLNSFTKATPLANQVQLSMSDNVPLVVEYQIPDLGHLRYYLAPKIEEDEN
;
A
#
# COMPACT_ATOMS: atom_id res chain seq x y z
N MET A 1 17.28 -21.03 -3.64
CA MET A 1 17.73 -19.65 -3.86
C MET A 1 17.00 -18.74 -2.89
N ARG A 2 17.71 -17.92 -2.11
CA ARG A 2 17.14 -17.08 -1.05
C ARG A 2 16.66 -15.76 -1.63
N SER A 3 15.36 -15.59 -1.81
CA SER A 3 14.75 -14.35 -2.30
C SER A 3 14.72 -13.30 -1.18
N LYS A 4 15.63 -12.33 -1.24
CA LYS A 4 15.67 -11.15 -0.36
C LYS A 4 14.67 -10.12 -0.89
N ILE A 5 13.72 -9.73 -0.05
CA ILE A 5 12.78 -8.62 -0.30
C ILE A 5 13.56 -7.31 -0.11
N PHE A 6 13.78 -6.55 -1.19
CA PHE A 6 14.27 -5.17 -1.13
C PHE A 6 13.11 -4.22 -1.40
N LEU A 7 12.57 -3.60 -0.34
CA LEU A 7 11.81 -2.35 -0.50
C LEU A 7 12.80 -1.19 -0.40
N THR A 8 13.28 -0.71 -1.53
CA THR A 8 14.01 0.55 -1.66
C THR A 8 13.17 1.47 -2.52
N LYS A 9 12.44 2.43 -1.91
CA LYS A 9 11.73 3.48 -2.66
C LYS A 9 12.14 4.85 -2.10
N PRO A 10 12.46 5.84 -2.95
CA PRO A 10 12.79 7.18 -2.52
C PRO A 10 11.57 7.84 -1.89
N LEU A 11 11.74 8.56 -0.79
CA LEU A 11 10.72 9.38 -0.15
C LEU A 11 10.95 10.84 -0.61
N SER A 12 10.01 11.41 -1.35
CA SER A 12 10.08 12.76 -1.92
C SER A 12 9.20 13.71 -1.10
N ILE A 13 9.77 14.75 -0.49
CA ILE A 13 8.98 15.80 0.16
C ILE A 13 8.63 16.86 -0.88
N VAL A 14 7.34 17.08 -1.12
CA VAL A 14 6.85 18.15 -2.00
C VAL A 14 6.20 19.23 -1.17
N ARG A 15 6.66 20.48 -1.33
CA ARG A 15 6.35 21.72 -0.56
C ARG A 15 4.87 22.03 -0.25
N ARG A 16 3.92 21.25 -0.77
CA ARG A 16 2.45 21.35 -0.52
C ARG A 16 1.68 20.01 -0.51
N ARG A 17 2.34 18.85 -0.63
CA ARG A 17 1.68 17.52 -0.81
C ARG A 17 2.35 16.37 -0.03
N GLY A 18 3.04 16.72 1.07
CA GLY A 18 3.78 15.81 1.96
C GLY A 18 4.76 14.86 1.27
N PHE A 19 5.08 13.75 1.95
CA PHE A 19 5.98 12.72 1.42
C PHE A 19 5.30 11.95 0.29
N ASN A 20 6.06 11.50 -0.70
CA ASN A 20 5.63 10.64 -1.81
C ASN A 20 6.74 9.64 -2.15
N SER A 21 6.43 8.35 -2.31
CA SER A 21 7.39 7.37 -2.84
C SER A 21 7.15 7.02 -4.31
N LYS A 22 8.24 6.89 -5.11
CA LYS A 22 8.21 6.72 -6.58
C LYS A 22 8.77 5.36 -7.08
N PRO A 23 8.38 4.89 -8.29
CA PRO A 23 8.64 3.53 -8.82
C PRO A 23 9.96 3.33 -9.61
N TRP A 24 10.28 2.06 -9.94
CA TRP A 24 11.28 1.60 -10.93
C TRP A 24 10.66 0.57 -11.90
N THR A 25 11.18 0.50 -13.13
CA THR A 25 10.78 -0.40 -14.23
C THR A 25 11.27 -1.84 -14.02
N THR A 26 10.43 -2.71 -13.47
CA THR A 26 10.52 -4.17 -13.72
C THR A 26 9.12 -4.78 -13.65
N PRO A 27 8.76 -5.75 -14.52
CA PRO A 27 7.39 -6.26 -14.64
C PRO A 27 6.89 -7.03 -13.41
N THR A 28 7.75 -7.27 -12.42
CA THR A 28 7.53 -8.24 -11.36
C THR A 28 7.31 -7.64 -9.98
N PHE A 29 7.27 -6.31 -9.80
CA PHE A 29 7.24 -5.71 -8.46
C PHE A 29 5.99 -4.87 -8.16
N PRO A 30 5.46 -4.95 -6.92
CA PRO A 30 4.31 -4.17 -6.50
C PRO A 30 4.64 -2.69 -6.24
N TRP A 31 3.68 -1.85 -6.62
CA TRP A 31 3.76 -0.40 -6.49
C TRP A 31 3.19 0.04 -5.15
N CYS A 32 3.58 1.21 -4.64
CA CYS A 32 3.12 1.72 -3.35
C CYS A 32 3.34 3.24 -3.37
N ARG A 33 2.26 4.03 -3.30
CA ARG A 33 2.27 5.50 -3.22
C ARG A 33 1.66 5.90 -1.88
N LEU A 34 2.44 6.59 -1.04
CA LEU A 34 2.00 7.27 0.18
C LEU A 34 2.03 8.78 -0.07
N PRO A 35 0.92 9.47 -0.38
CA PRO A 35 0.81 10.92 -0.24
C PRO A 35 0.48 11.23 1.22
N TYR A 36 1.33 12.00 1.88
CA TYR A 36 1.03 12.59 3.19
C TYR A 36 0.46 14.00 2.97
N GLY A 37 -0.58 14.38 3.70
CA GLY A 37 -1.16 15.72 3.70
C GLY A 37 -0.34 16.67 4.60
N PRO A 38 -0.37 17.99 4.33
CA PRO A 38 0.32 18.98 5.17
C PRO A 38 -0.24 19.09 6.61
N MET A 39 -1.44 18.55 6.89
CA MET A 39 -2.11 18.65 8.20
C MET A 39 -1.65 17.64 9.25
N ALA A 40 -0.87 16.63 8.87
CA ALA A 40 -0.45 15.55 9.77
C ALA A 40 0.96 15.72 10.36
N LEU A 41 1.60 16.87 10.12
CA LEU A 41 2.93 17.19 10.62
C LEU A 41 2.81 18.38 11.57
N ILE A 42 3.26 18.19 12.83
CA ILE A 42 3.20 19.20 13.91
C ILE A 42 3.98 20.48 13.53
N SER A 43 5.03 20.35 12.72
CA SER A 43 5.69 21.48 12.07
C SER A 43 6.32 21.04 10.74
N THR A 44 6.28 21.92 9.74
CA THR A 44 7.01 21.70 8.47
C THR A 44 7.82 22.95 8.14
N ALA A 45 9.15 22.81 8.13
CA ALA A 45 10.07 23.80 7.59
C ALA A 45 10.77 23.15 6.40
N CYS A 46 10.30 23.46 5.19
CA CYS A 46 10.86 22.90 3.97
C CYS A 46 10.97 24.00 2.92
N ASP A 47 12.18 24.52 2.76
CA ASP A 47 12.46 25.67 1.89
C ASP A 47 12.52 25.28 0.41
N ARG A 48 12.84 24.02 0.11
CA ARG A 48 13.04 23.47 -1.24
C ARG A 48 12.51 22.04 -1.35
N ASN A 49 12.22 21.60 -2.57
CA ASN A 49 11.85 20.19 -2.81
C ASN A 49 13.09 19.31 -2.58
N LEU A 50 13.03 18.42 -1.59
CA LEU A 50 14.09 17.48 -1.25
C LEU A 50 13.65 16.05 -1.54
N THR A 51 14.50 15.29 -2.23
CA THR A 51 14.29 13.85 -2.47
C THR A 51 15.26 13.07 -1.60
N MET A 52 14.74 12.22 -0.72
CA MET A 52 15.55 11.39 0.17
C MET A 52 15.42 9.93 -0.23
N GLY A 53 16.48 9.36 -0.76
CA GLY A 53 16.55 7.94 -1.05
C GLY A 53 16.75 7.13 0.23
N MET A 54 15.72 6.45 0.73
CA MET A 54 15.79 5.77 2.03
C MET A 54 15.63 4.25 1.88
N ASN A 55 16.42 3.49 2.62
CA ASN A 55 16.24 2.05 2.73
C ASN A 55 15.13 1.75 3.74
N LEU A 56 13.97 1.25 3.29
CA LEU A 56 12.83 0.99 4.19
C LEU A 56 13.14 -0.10 5.24
N ALA A 57 14.01 -1.06 4.92
CA ALA A 57 14.40 -2.08 5.90
C ALA A 57 15.19 -1.45 7.05
N SER A 58 16.10 -0.51 6.75
CA SER A 58 16.85 0.22 7.78
C SER A 58 15.95 1.21 8.53
N MET A 59 15.12 1.96 7.80
CA MET A 59 14.15 2.89 8.38
C MET A 59 13.21 2.16 9.35
N SER A 60 12.65 1.01 8.97
CA SER A 60 11.76 0.23 9.84
C SER A 60 12.44 -0.27 11.12
N LYS A 61 13.76 -0.51 11.10
CA LYS A 61 14.52 -0.83 12.33
C LYS A 61 14.59 0.37 13.26
N ILE A 62 14.79 1.57 12.72
CA ILE A 62 14.81 2.82 13.49
C ILE A 62 13.43 3.08 14.10
N PHE A 63 12.35 3.00 13.33
CA PHE A 63 10.98 3.19 13.84
C PHE A 63 10.55 2.13 14.86
N ARG A 64 11.17 0.94 14.91
CA ARG A 64 10.90 -0.01 15.99
C ARG A 64 11.44 0.44 17.35
N CYS A 65 12.32 1.45 17.37
CA CYS A 65 12.87 2.02 18.60
C CYS A 65 12.00 3.15 19.18
N SER A 66 11.00 3.65 18.44
CA SER A 66 10.02 4.63 18.94
C SER A 66 8.85 3.95 19.63
N SER A 67 8.34 4.58 20.67
CA SER A 67 7.06 4.22 21.30
C SER A 67 5.90 4.74 20.45
N ASN A 68 4.72 4.13 20.58
CA ASN A 68 3.52 4.53 19.82
C ASN A 68 3.09 5.99 20.06
N ASP A 69 3.50 6.55 21.21
CA ASP A 69 3.14 7.90 21.65
C ASP A 69 4.25 8.94 21.39
N ASP A 70 5.41 8.54 20.87
CA ASP A 70 6.55 9.44 20.70
C ASP A 70 6.32 10.39 19.51
N THR A 71 6.74 11.63 19.68
CA THR A 71 6.78 12.62 18.59
C THR A 71 7.99 12.35 17.73
N VAL A 72 7.77 12.16 16.43
CA VAL A 72 8.84 11.90 15.46
C VAL A 72 9.17 13.16 14.68
N THR A 73 10.43 13.59 14.74
CA THR A 73 10.97 14.68 13.92
C THR A 73 12.00 14.13 12.95
N ILE A 74 11.83 14.39 11.66
CA ILE A 74 12.77 13.98 10.60
C ILE A 74 13.53 15.22 10.13
N LYS A 75 14.85 15.19 10.20
CA LYS A 75 15.74 16.28 9.78
C LYS A 75 16.66 15.80 8.68
N ALA A 76 16.74 16.56 7.60
CA ALA A 76 17.69 16.36 6.51
C ALA A 76 18.16 17.73 6.01
N GLN A 77 19.43 17.84 5.63
CA GLN A 77 19.97 19.03 4.98
C GLN A 77 19.85 18.89 3.45
N ASP A 78 19.92 20.00 2.72
CA ASP A 78 19.67 20.07 1.27
C ASP A 78 20.58 19.17 0.41
N ASP A 79 21.79 18.85 0.90
CA ASP A 79 22.78 17.98 0.22
C ASP A 79 23.32 16.91 1.20
N ALA A 80 22.44 16.40 2.06
CA ALA A 80 22.86 15.46 3.09
C ALA A 80 23.01 14.04 2.53
N ASP A 81 24.12 13.40 2.85
CA ASP A 81 24.29 11.95 2.72
C ASP A 81 23.50 11.17 3.79
N THR A 82 22.92 11.87 4.76
CA THR A 82 22.25 11.28 5.93
C THR A 82 20.94 11.98 6.27
N VAL A 83 20.06 11.24 6.94
CA VAL A 83 18.81 11.74 7.52
C VAL A 83 18.78 11.37 9.00
N THR A 84 18.35 12.32 9.83
CA THR A 84 18.24 12.16 11.28
C THR A 84 16.78 12.01 11.68
N PHE A 85 16.48 10.99 12.49
CA PHE A 85 15.21 10.78 13.16
C PHE A 85 15.38 11.07 14.63
N MET A 86 14.56 11.98 15.14
CA MET A 86 14.51 12.34 16.54
C MET A 86 13.16 11.89 17.09
N PHE A 87 13.18 11.02 18.10
CA PHE A 87 11.98 10.56 18.81
C PHE A 87 11.95 11.20 20.19
N GLU A 88 10.89 11.94 20.48
CA GLU A 88 10.69 12.63 21.75
C GLU A 88 9.45 12.06 22.46
N SER A 89 9.63 11.60 23.69
CA SER A 89 8.50 11.10 24.49
C SER A 89 7.55 12.24 24.89
N LYS A 90 6.26 11.95 25.07
CA LYS A 90 5.24 12.95 25.49
C LYS A 90 5.63 13.73 26.77
N LYS A 91 6.37 13.10 27.68
CA LYS A 91 6.84 13.74 28.92
C LYS A 91 8.18 14.47 28.77
N GLN A 92 8.76 14.47 27.57
CA GLN A 92 10.10 14.96 27.25
C GLN A 92 11.24 14.35 28.09
N GLU A 93 10.97 13.26 28.81
CA GLU A 93 11.96 12.55 29.64
C GLU A 93 13.03 11.80 28.81
N LYS A 94 12.70 11.50 27.55
CA LYS A 94 13.56 10.75 26.64
C LYS A 94 13.52 11.39 25.26
N ILE A 95 14.72 11.72 24.77
CA ILE A 95 14.99 12.12 23.38
C ILE A 95 15.95 11.10 22.80
N SER A 96 15.62 10.54 21.65
CA SER A 96 16.47 9.55 20.96
C SER A 96 16.75 10.02 19.54
N ASP A 97 18.03 10.17 19.21
CA ASP A 97 18.50 10.56 17.88
C ASP A 97 19.09 9.36 17.14
N TYR A 98 18.60 9.11 15.93
CA TYR A 98 19.05 8.05 15.04
C TYR A 98 19.43 8.65 13.69
N GLU A 99 20.60 8.29 13.19
CA GLU A 99 21.08 8.73 11.88
C GLU A 99 21.13 7.56 10.90
N MET A 100 20.68 7.79 9.67
CA MET A 100 20.71 6.80 8.59
C MET A 100 21.28 7.41 7.32
N LYS A 101 22.12 6.65 6.62
CA LYS A 101 22.63 7.03 5.30
C LYS A 101 21.54 6.95 4.24
N LEU A 102 21.48 8.00 3.41
CA LEU A 102 20.66 8.05 2.22
C LEU A 102 21.33 7.29 1.07
N MET A 103 20.52 6.92 0.08
CA MET A 103 20.95 6.22 -1.12
C MET A 103 20.66 7.11 -2.33
N ASN A 104 21.58 7.15 -3.27
CA ASN A 104 21.34 7.82 -4.56
C ASN A 104 20.34 7.01 -5.37
N LEU A 105 19.28 7.67 -5.82
CA LEU A 105 18.21 7.07 -6.62
C LEU A 105 17.98 7.95 -7.84
N ASP A 106 18.17 7.37 -9.03
CA ASP A 106 17.82 8.02 -10.29
C ASP A 106 16.30 8.18 -10.36
N GLN A 107 15.85 9.40 -10.65
CA GLN A 107 14.43 9.74 -10.70
C GLN A 107 13.84 9.48 -12.09
N GLU A 108 13.04 8.42 -12.22
CA GLU A 108 12.09 8.30 -13.33
C GLU A 108 10.69 8.73 -12.88
N HIS A 109 10.09 9.67 -13.61
CA HIS A 109 8.73 10.13 -13.37
C HIS A 109 7.77 9.38 -14.28
N LEU A 110 7.13 8.33 -13.76
CA LEU A 110 6.00 7.69 -14.42
C LEU A 110 4.72 8.45 -14.07
N GLY A 111 4.08 9.02 -15.09
CA GLY A 111 2.74 9.58 -14.98
C GLY A 111 1.76 8.43 -14.75
N ILE A 112 0.91 8.56 -13.73
CA ILE A 112 -0.22 7.64 -13.55
C ILE A 112 -1.36 8.27 -14.36
N PRO A 113 -1.82 7.65 -15.46
CA PRO A 113 -2.99 8.14 -16.17
C PRO A 113 -4.22 8.02 -15.28
N ASP A 114 -5.18 8.95 -15.46
CA ASP A 114 -6.51 8.81 -14.89
C ASP A 114 -7.23 7.71 -15.69
N THR A 115 -7.25 6.50 -15.14
CA THR A 115 -7.90 5.33 -15.74
C THR A 115 -9.27 5.15 -15.12
N ASP A 116 -10.29 5.02 -15.96
CA ASP A 116 -11.62 4.58 -15.54
C ASP A 116 -11.59 3.08 -15.22
N PHE A 117 -12.06 2.70 -14.03
CA PHE A 117 -12.10 1.30 -13.60
C PHE A 117 -13.49 0.72 -13.82
N SER A 118 -13.58 -0.47 -14.42
CA SER A 118 -14.83 -1.20 -14.63
C SER A 118 -15.49 -1.64 -13.33
N CYS A 119 -14.69 -1.95 -12.30
CA CYS A 119 -15.15 -2.36 -10.98
C CYS A 119 -14.42 -1.58 -9.88
N VAL A 120 -15.17 -1.06 -8.91
CA VAL A 120 -14.66 -0.50 -7.66
C VAL A 120 -15.36 -1.18 -6.49
N ILE A 121 -14.59 -1.83 -5.63
CA ILE A 121 -15.08 -2.58 -4.48
C ILE A 121 -14.51 -1.95 -3.22
N LYS A 122 -15.36 -1.51 -2.30
CA LYS A 122 -14.97 -1.08 -0.95
C LYS A 122 -15.42 -2.12 0.07
N MET A 123 -14.51 -2.51 0.95
CA MET A 123 -14.81 -3.49 2.00
C MET A 123 -13.97 -3.23 3.25
N PRO A 124 -14.32 -3.83 4.40
CA PRO A 124 -13.50 -3.75 5.60
C PRO A 124 -12.10 -4.28 5.33
N ALA A 125 -11.08 -3.48 5.68
CA ALA A 125 -9.67 -3.84 5.47
C ALA A 125 -9.29 -5.11 6.23
N ALA A 126 -9.87 -5.32 7.41
CA ALA A 126 -9.67 -6.52 8.23
C ALA A 126 -10.18 -7.79 7.53
N GLU A 127 -11.33 -7.70 6.85
CA GLU A 127 -11.92 -8.83 6.13
C GLU A 127 -11.09 -9.18 4.89
N PHE A 128 -10.68 -8.17 4.12
CA PHE A 128 -9.75 -8.37 3.01
C PHE A 128 -8.43 -9.03 3.46
N ALA A 129 -7.86 -8.57 4.58
CA ALA A 129 -6.64 -9.14 5.14
C ALA A 129 -6.80 -10.60 5.57
N ARG A 130 -7.97 -10.96 6.11
CA ARG A 130 -8.31 -12.33 6.48
C ARG A 130 -8.45 -13.22 5.24
N ILE A 131 -9.23 -12.79 4.25
CA ILE A 131 -9.45 -13.53 3.01
C ILE A 131 -8.13 -13.85 2.31
N VAL A 132 -7.27 -12.84 2.13
CA VAL A 132 -5.98 -13.05 1.46
C VAL A 132 -5.08 -14.00 2.26
N ARG A 133 -5.07 -13.89 3.59
CA ARG A 133 -4.29 -14.78 4.46
C ARG A 133 -4.79 -16.23 4.35
N ASP A 134 -6.09 -16.44 4.41
CA ASP A 134 -6.70 -17.77 4.39
C ASP A 134 -6.48 -18.43 3.02
N LEU A 135 -6.72 -17.70 1.92
CA LEU A 135 -6.49 -18.21 0.56
C LEU A 135 -5.00 -18.49 0.27
N SER A 136 -4.09 -17.75 0.90
CA SER A 136 -2.64 -17.99 0.75
C SER A 136 -2.17 -19.35 1.26
N GLN A 137 -2.97 -20.01 2.10
CA GLN A 137 -2.66 -21.36 2.59
C GLN A 137 -2.98 -22.45 1.54
N PHE A 138 -3.84 -22.16 0.57
CA PHE A 138 -4.30 -23.13 -0.42
C PHE A 138 -3.54 -23.02 -1.75
N GLY A 139 -3.20 -21.81 -2.18
CA GLY A 139 -2.55 -21.58 -3.48
C GLY A 139 -1.79 -20.27 -3.58
N GLU A 140 -0.91 -20.18 -4.58
CA GLU A 140 -0.05 -19.01 -4.84
C GLU A 140 -0.74 -17.90 -5.65
N SER A 141 -1.90 -18.20 -6.22
CA SER A 141 -2.70 -17.29 -7.05
C SER A 141 -4.09 -17.12 -6.45
N ILE A 142 -4.58 -15.88 -6.40
CA ILE A 142 -5.97 -15.56 -6.05
C ILE A 142 -6.64 -14.97 -7.28
N VAL A 143 -7.76 -15.58 -7.67
CA VAL A 143 -8.68 -15.05 -8.68
C VAL A 143 -9.70 -14.18 -7.97
N ILE A 144 -9.83 -12.92 -8.42
CA ILE A 144 -10.83 -11.97 -7.94
C ILE A 144 -11.84 -11.76 -9.07
N SER A 145 -13.09 -12.13 -8.82
CA SER A 145 -14.18 -12.01 -9.78
C SER A 145 -15.26 -11.09 -9.22
N CYS A 146 -15.60 -10.03 -9.96
CA CYS A 146 -16.68 -9.12 -9.62
C CYS A 146 -17.83 -9.31 -10.61
N THR A 147 -19.01 -9.64 -10.08
CA THR A 147 -20.22 -9.90 -10.86
C THR A 147 -21.43 -9.25 -10.20
N LYS A 148 -22.61 -9.35 -10.81
CA LYS A 148 -23.87 -8.85 -10.24
C LYS A 148 -24.22 -9.49 -8.89
N GLU A 149 -23.70 -10.69 -8.61
CA GLU A 149 -23.96 -11.40 -7.36
C GLU A 149 -23.00 -10.99 -6.22
N GLY A 150 -22.05 -10.10 -6.50
CA GLY A 150 -21.03 -9.63 -5.56
C GLY A 150 -19.61 -9.96 -6.02
N VAL A 151 -18.67 -9.84 -5.08
CA VAL A 151 -17.25 -10.15 -5.30
C VAL A 151 -16.94 -11.55 -4.78
N LYS A 152 -16.21 -12.32 -5.57
CA LYS A 152 -15.74 -13.66 -5.25
C LYS A 152 -14.21 -13.70 -5.29
N PHE A 153 -13.61 -14.23 -4.24
CA PHE A 153 -12.20 -14.56 -4.15
C PHE A 153 -12.05 -16.08 -4.20
N SER A 154 -11.23 -16.58 -5.12
CA SER A 154 -11.00 -18.01 -5.25
C SER A 154 -9.53 -18.34 -5.45
N THR A 155 -9.11 -19.50 -4.98
CA THR A 155 -7.78 -20.03 -5.19
C THR A 155 -7.86 -21.54 -5.39
N SER A 156 -6.90 -22.09 -6.13
CA SER A 156 -6.73 -23.51 -6.35
C SER A 156 -5.25 -23.84 -6.18
N GLY A 157 -4.95 -24.91 -5.46
CA GLY A 157 -3.61 -25.45 -5.33
C GLY A 157 -3.63 -26.91 -4.91
N ASP A 158 -2.48 -27.44 -4.52
CA ASP A 158 -2.27 -28.88 -4.35
C ASP A 158 -3.14 -29.48 -3.22
N ILE A 159 -3.42 -28.69 -2.19
CA ILE A 159 -4.22 -29.11 -1.02
C ILE A 159 -5.72 -29.11 -1.34
N GLY A 160 -6.16 -28.33 -2.34
CA GLY A 160 -7.55 -28.18 -2.74
C GLY A 160 -7.88 -26.77 -3.25
N SER A 161 -9.17 -26.47 -3.31
CA SER A 161 -9.67 -25.15 -3.70
C SER A 161 -10.41 -24.47 -2.56
N ALA A 162 -10.31 -23.14 -2.50
CA ALA A 162 -11.03 -22.32 -1.54
C ALA A 162 -11.74 -21.17 -2.27
N ASN A 163 -12.96 -20.86 -1.81
CA ASN A 163 -13.82 -19.86 -2.41
C ASN A 163 -14.49 -19.04 -1.30
N VAL A 164 -14.38 -17.72 -1.37
CA VAL A 164 -15.05 -16.77 -0.47
C VAL A 164 -15.85 -15.80 -1.32
N LYS A 165 -17.13 -15.59 -1.00
CA LYS A 165 -18.01 -14.67 -1.71
C LYS A 165 -18.54 -13.62 -0.73
N LEU A 166 -18.40 -12.36 -1.09
CA LEU A 166 -18.97 -11.22 -0.37
C LEU A 166 -20.06 -10.60 -1.24
N ALA A 167 -21.27 -10.54 -0.69
CA ALA A 167 -22.37 -9.82 -1.30
C ALA A 167 -22.35 -8.35 -0.86
N GLN A 168 -22.87 -7.46 -1.72
CA GLN A 168 -23.09 -6.08 -1.34
C GLN A 168 -24.04 -6.04 -0.14
N THR A 169 -23.63 -5.33 0.92
CA THR A 169 -24.45 -5.24 2.13
C THR A 169 -25.01 -3.83 2.27
N SER A 170 -26.33 -3.73 2.29
CA SER A 170 -27.07 -2.46 2.30
C SER A 170 -27.51 -2.00 3.69
N ASN A 171 -27.23 -2.76 4.75
CA ASN A 171 -27.93 -2.63 6.04
C ASN A 171 -27.02 -2.55 7.28
N PHE A 172 -25.86 -1.91 7.18
CA PHE A 172 -25.00 -1.64 8.34
C PHE A 172 -25.25 -0.25 8.91
N GLU A 173 -25.40 -0.17 10.24
CA GLU A 173 -25.46 1.09 10.99
C GLU A 173 -24.14 1.89 10.91
N LYS A 174 -23.04 1.24 10.51
CA LYS A 174 -21.72 1.83 10.33
C LYS A 174 -21.21 1.57 8.91
N GLU A 175 -20.99 2.63 8.14
CA GLU A 175 -20.49 2.55 6.76
C GLU A 175 -19.15 1.81 6.67
N GLU A 176 -18.32 1.86 7.72
CA GLU A 176 -16.99 1.22 7.77
C GLU A 176 -17.03 -0.31 7.68
N GLU A 177 -18.15 -0.93 8.10
CA GLU A 177 -18.35 -2.39 8.06
C GLU A 177 -19.01 -2.85 6.76
N ALA A 178 -19.50 -1.92 5.93
CA ALA A 178 -20.22 -2.24 4.72
C ALA A 178 -19.30 -2.69 3.57
N VAL A 179 -19.85 -3.58 2.73
CA VAL A 179 -19.26 -3.95 1.44
C VAL A 179 -20.05 -3.23 0.35
N ILE A 180 -19.39 -2.30 -0.33
CA ILE A 180 -19.94 -1.48 -1.42
C ILE A 180 -19.28 -1.93 -2.72
N ILE A 181 -20.09 -2.21 -3.73
CA ILE A 181 -19.63 -2.70 -5.03
C ILE A 181 -20.23 -1.80 -6.10
N GLU A 182 -19.37 -1.06 -6.80
CA GLU A 182 -19.71 -0.27 -7.98
C GLU A 182 -19.17 -0.99 -9.20
N MET A 183 -20.06 -1.56 -10.01
CA MET A 183 -19.68 -2.38 -11.17
C MET A 183 -20.35 -1.84 -12.43
N GLN A 184 -19.54 -1.45 -13.40
CA GLN A 184 -19.98 -1.14 -14.76
C GLN A 184 -20.00 -2.41 -15.61
N GLU A 185 -18.92 -3.18 -15.58
CA GLU A 185 -18.74 -4.42 -16.34
C GLU A 185 -18.17 -5.52 -15.44
N PRO A 186 -18.55 -6.79 -15.61
CA PRO A 186 -17.99 -7.89 -14.84
C PRO A 186 -16.50 -8.09 -15.19
N VAL A 187 -15.67 -8.25 -14.16
CA VAL A 187 -14.21 -8.40 -14.32
C VAL A 187 -13.74 -9.61 -13.52
N THR A 188 -12.89 -10.44 -14.12
CA THR A 188 -12.25 -11.57 -13.43
C THR A 188 -10.76 -11.58 -13.74
N LEU A 189 -9.93 -11.40 -12.72
CA LEU A 189 -8.48 -11.28 -12.86
C LEU A 189 -7.76 -12.15 -11.82
N THR A 190 -6.61 -12.70 -12.23
CA THR A 190 -5.77 -13.56 -11.39
C THR A 190 -4.56 -12.78 -10.87
N PHE A 191 -4.24 -12.89 -9.58
CA PHE A 191 -3.14 -12.16 -8.95
C PHE A 191 -2.25 -13.07 -8.10
N ALA A 192 -0.97 -12.72 -7.97
CA ALA A 192 -0.06 -13.44 -7.08
C ALA A 192 -0.34 -13.11 -5.61
N CYS A 193 -0.63 -14.15 -4.83
CA CYS A 193 -1.05 -14.04 -3.43
C CYS A 193 0.02 -13.41 -2.53
N GLN A 194 1.30 -13.68 -2.80
CA GLN A 194 2.44 -13.10 -2.06
C GLN A 194 2.39 -11.56 -2.02
N TYR A 195 1.97 -10.92 -3.10
CA TYR A 195 1.89 -9.46 -3.18
C TYR A 195 0.67 -8.92 -2.46
N LEU A 196 -0.49 -9.56 -2.63
CA LEU A 196 -1.69 -9.20 -1.86
C LEU A 196 -1.44 -9.30 -0.35
N ASN A 197 -0.77 -10.35 0.12
CA ASN A 197 -0.34 -10.50 1.52
C ASN A 197 0.61 -9.39 2.00
N SER A 198 1.36 -8.77 1.09
CA SER A 198 2.21 -7.63 1.43
C SER A 198 1.40 -6.34 1.56
N PHE A 199 0.30 -6.20 0.80
CA PHE A 199 -0.59 -5.03 0.85
C PHE A 199 -1.44 -5.02 2.10
N THR A 200 -1.89 -6.19 2.56
CA THR A 200 -2.69 -6.33 3.79
C THR A 200 -1.95 -5.89 5.05
N LYS A 201 -0.63 -5.67 5.00
CA LYS A 201 0.14 -5.06 6.10
C LYS A 201 -0.25 -3.59 6.35
N ALA A 202 -0.89 -2.93 5.39
CA ALA A 202 -1.43 -1.59 5.54
C ALA A 202 -2.79 -1.53 6.25
N THR A 203 -3.42 -2.68 6.54
CA THR A 203 -4.72 -2.77 7.23
C THR A 203 -4.83 -1.91 8.50
N PRO A 204 -3.80 -1.79 9.37
CA PRO A 204 -3.90 -0.93 10.54
C PRO A 204 -4.01 0.58 10.25
N LEU A 205 -3.80 1.00 8.99
CA LEU A 205 -3.82 2.41 8.59
C LEU A 205 -5.23 2.91 8.22
N ALA A 206 -6.16 2.00 7.89
CA ALA A 206 -7.50 2.35 7.43
C ALA A 206 -8.50 1.24 7.77
N ASN A 207 -9.72 1.63 8.16
CA ASN A 207 -10.79 0.68 8.47
C ASN A 207 -11.33 -0.01 7.20
N GLN A 208 -11.24 0.67 6.05
CA GLN A 208 -11.66 0.16 4.75
C GLN A 208 -10.52 0.11 3.73
N VAL A 209 -10.67 -0.81 2.78
CA VAL A 209 -9.82 -0.92 1.59
C VAL A 209 -10.68 -0.82 0.34
N GLN A 210 -10.17 -0.13 -0.68
CA GLN A 210 -10.78 -0.03 -2.00
C GLN A 210 -9.95 -0.84 -3.01
N LEU A 211 -10.60 -1.74 -3.73
CA LEU A 211 -10.05 -2.50 -4.85
C LEU A 211 -10.63 -1.93 -6.15
N SER A 212 -9.78 -1.43 -7.03
CA SER A 212 -10.19 -0.92 -8.35
C SER A 212 -9.60 -1.81 -9.42
N MET A 213 -10.46 -2.37 -10.27
CA MET A 213 -10.09 -3.38 -11.27
C MET A 213 -10.71 -3.06 -12.62
N SER A 214 -9.96 -3.34 -13.68
CA SER A 214 -10.41 -3.32 -15.07
C SER A 214 -9.50 -4.25 -15.87
N ASP A 215 -9.98 -4.76 -16.99
CA ASP A 215 -9.15 -5.54 -17.89
C ASP A 215 -8.01 -4.69 -18.45
N ASN A 216 -6.86 -5.31 -18.69
CA ASN A 216 -5.65 -4.69 -19.25
C ASN A 216 -5.00 -3.59 -18.39
N VAL A 217 -5.43 -3.42 -17.13
CA VAL A 217 -4.77 -2.50 -16.18
C VAL A 217 -4.48 -3.18 -14.85
N PRO A 218 -3.46 -2.70 -14.11
CA PRO A 218 -3.13 -3.24 -12.79
C PRO A 218 -4.29 -3.05 -11.80
N LEU A 219 -4.47 -4.03 -10.91
CA LEU A 219 -5.30 -3.88 -9.72
C LEU A 219 -4.75 -2.75 -8.86
N VAL A 220 -5.62 -1.83 -8.46
CA VAL A 220 -5.29 -0.78 -7.50
C VAL A 220 -5.90 -1.14 -6.14
N VAL A 221 -5.06 -1.25 -5.12
CA VAL A 221 -5.46 -1.46 -3.72
C VAL A 221 -5.19 -0.19 -2.94
N GLU A 222 -6.24 0.50 -2.51
CA GLU A 222 -6.16 1.79 -1.83
C GLU A 222 -6.61 1.70 -0.38
N TYR A 223 -5.76 2.18 0.53
CA TYR A 223 -6.08 2.39 1.94
C TYR A 223 -6.15 3.89 2.21
N GLN A 224 -7.32 4.40 2.57
CA GLN A 224 -7.49 5.82 2.88
C GLN A 224 -7.06 6.09 4.32
N ILE A 225 -6.01 6.90 4.50
CA ILE A 225 -5.48 7.25 5.81
C ILE A 225 -6.11 8.58 6.24
N PRO A 226 -6.90 8.60 7.33
CA PRO A 226 -7.53 9.83 7.82
C PRO A 226 -6.51 10.96 7.99
N ASP A 227 -6.85 12.16 7.52
CA ASP A 227 -6.06 13.41 7.61
C ASP A 227 -4.68 13.41 6.91
N LEU A 228 -4.26 12.24 6.40
CA LEU A 228 -2.94 11.97 5.85
C LEU A 228 -2.99 11.74 4.34
N GLY A 229 -4.00 11.10 3.78
CA GLY A 229 -4.09 10.85 2.34
C GLY A 229 -4.50 9.42 2.01
N HIS A 230 -3.84 8.80 1.02
CA HIS A 230 -4.21 7.46 0.54
C HIS A 230 -3.00 6.59 0.19
N LEU A 231 -2.91 5.38 0.71
CA LEU A 231 -1.88 4.44 0.33
C LEU A 231 -2.34 3.56 -0.83
N ARG A 232 -1.79 3.77 -2.02
CA ARG A 232 -2.16 3.01 -3.24
C ARG A 232 -1.09 2.01 -3.64
N TYR A 233 -1.48 0.74 -3.72
CA TYR A 233 -0.69 -0.32 -4.31
C TYR A 233 -1.18 -0.65 -5.71
N TYR A 234 -0.26 -0.98 -6.62
CA TYR A 234 -0.59 -1.45 -7.97
C TYR A 234 0.01 -2.83 -8.18
N LEU A 235 -0.78 -3.74 -8.70
CA LEU A 235 -0.39 -5.11 -8.98
C LEU A 235 -0.91 -5.53 -10.34
N ALA A 236 0.01 -5.86 -11.24
CA ALA A 236 -0.35 -6.40 -12.55
C ALA A 236 -1.05 -7.77 -12.38
N PRO A 237 -2.12 -8.04 -13.16
CA PRO A 237 -2.69 -9.37 -13.21
C PRO A 237 -1.68 -10.38 -13.78
N LYS A 238 -1.79 -11.64 -13.37
CA LYS A 238 -1.14 -12.75 -14.06
C LYS A 238 -1.85 -12.93 -15.40
N ILE A 239 -1.08 -12.90 -16.48
CA ILE A 239 -1.57 -13.29 -17.80
C ILE A 239 -1.61 -14.81 -17.79
N GLU A 240 -2.80 -15.38 -18.02
CA GLU A 240 -2.87 -16.79 -18.40
C GLU A 240 -2.36 -16.85 -19.84
N GLU A 241 -1.25 -17.55 -20.06
CA GLU A 241 -0.83 -17.88 -21.42
C GLU A 241 -1.96 -18.75 -21.99
N ASP A 242 -2.80 -18.18 -22.85
CA ASP A 242 -3.73 -18.97 -23.65
C ASP A 242 -2.88 -20.00 -24.42
N GLU A 243 -2.93 -21.25 -23.98
CA GLU A 243 -2.46 -22.39 -24.76
C GLU A 243 -3.28 -22.42 -26.05
N ASN A 244 -2.71 -21.87 -27.12
CA ASN A 244 -3.27 -21.92 -28.46
C ASN A 244 -2.22 -22.52 -29.41
#